data_AF-A0A659S1F8-F1
#
_entry.id   AF-A0A659S1F8-F1
#
_cell.length_a   1.000
_cell.length_b   1.000
_cell.length_c   1.000
_cell.angle_alpha   90.00
_cell.angle_beta   90.00
_cell.angle_gamma   90.00
#
_symmetry.space_group_name_H-M   'P 1'
#
loop_
_entity.id
_entity.type
_entity.pdbx_description
1 polymer ?
#
loop_
_entity_poly.entity_id
_entity_poly.type
_entity_poly.pdbx_seq_one_letter_code
_entity_poly.pdbx_strand_id
1 'polypeptide(L)'
;MSTQELNIRPEFDREIVDIVDYVMNYDITSKVAYDTAHYCLLDTLGCGLEALEYPACKKLLGPIVPGTAVPNGARVPGTQFQLDPVQAAFNIGAMIRWLDFNDTWLAAEWGHPSDNLGGILAIADWLSRNAVAAGKAPLTMKQVLSGMIKAHEIQGCIALENAFNRVGLDHVLLVNVASTAVVAEMLGLTRDEILNAVSLAWVDGQSLRTYRHAPNTGTRKSWAAGDATSRAVRLALMAKTGEMGYPSALTAKTWGFYDVSFKGETFRFQRPYGSYVMVHVRFICSFPAEVHSHSAGAAA
;
A
#
# COMPACT_ATOMS: atom_id res chain seq x y z
N MET A 1 -31.34 -33.82 7.14
CA MET A 1 -31.37 -32.72 8.12
C MET A 1 -30.96 -31.47 7.38
N SER A 2 -31.89 -30.57 7.07
CA SER A 2 -31.58 -29.35 6.33
C SER A 2 -30.74 -28.45 7.21
N THR A 3 -29.50 -28.22 6.80
CA THR A 3 -28.64 -27.16 7.32
C THR A 3 -29.25 -25.82 6.95
N GLN A 4 -30.23 -25.38 7.75
CA GLN A 4 -30.33 -23.96 8.08
C GLN A 4 -29.08 -23.62 8.90
N GLU A 5 -27.91 -23.60 8.25
CA GLU A 5 -26.83 -22.77 8.75
C GLU A 5 -27.37 -21.36 8.67
N LEU A 6 -27.62 -20.78 9.84
CA LEU A 6 -28.22 -19.47 10.01
C LEU A 6 -27.48 -18.47 9.11
N ASN A 7 -28.22 -17.77 8.24
CA ASN A 7 -27.77 -16.60 7.44
C ASN A 7 -27.43 -15.40 8.35
N ILE A 8 -26.76 -15.63 9.48
CA ILE A 8 -26.28 -14.57 10.38
C ILE A 8 -24.97 -14.06 9.78
N ARG A 9 -24.98 -12.79 9.39
CA ARG A 9 -23.76 -12.10 8.97
C ARG A 9 -22.79 -12.08 10.17
N PRO A 10 -21.58 -12.66 10.04
CA PRO A 10 -20.62 -12.64 11.13
C PRO A 10 -20.08 -11.23 11.36
N GLU A 11 -19.44 -11.03 12.51
CA GLU A 11 -18.64 -9.83 12.75
C GLU A 11 -17.36 -9.85 11.89
N PHE A 12 -16.73 -8.69 11.74
CA PHE A 12 -15.48 -8.58 11.01
C PHE A 12 -14.35 -9.31 11.74
N ASP A 13 -13.47 -9.96 10.98
CA ASP A 13 -12.27 -10.60 11.50
C ASP A 13 -11.45 -9.60 12.33
N ARG A 14 -10.90 -10.07 13.45
CA ARG A 14 -10.21 -9.22 14.42
C ARG A 14 -9.04 -8.46 13.79
N GLU A 15 -8.31 -9.09 12.88
CA GLU A 15 -7.17 -8.51 12.18
C GLU A 15 -7.59 -7.32 11.31
N ILE A 16 -8.79 -7.38 10.71
CA ILE A 16 -9.38 -6.27 9.97
C ILE A 16 -9.77 -5.15 10.93
N VAL A 17 -10.44 -5.49 12.03
CA VAL A 17 -10.85 -4.54 13.08
C VAL A 17 -9.64 -3.80 13.67
N ASP A 18 -8.58 -4.52 14.02
CA ASP A 18 -7.35 -3.98 14.61
C ASP A 18 -6.66 -2.99 13.64
N ILE A 19 -6.68 -3.27 12.32
CA ILE A 19 -6.19 -2.32 11.29
C ILE A 19 -7.04 -1.05 11.27
N VAL A 20 -8.37 -1.20 11.22
CA VAL A 20 -9.30 -0.06 11.10
C VAL A 20 -9.24 0.83 12.33
N ASP A 21 -9.26 0.24 13.53
CA ASP A 21 -9.20 1.00 14.77
C ASP A 21 -7.85 1.71 14.93
N TYR A 22 -6.76 1.11 14.45
CA TYR A 22 -5.45 1.77 14.38
C TYR A 22 -5.46 2.97 13.43
N VAL A 23 -5.94 2.82 12.19
CA VAL A 23 -5.91 3.96 11.24
C VAL A 23 -6.83 5.09 11.66
N MET A 24 -7.95 4.81 12.33
CA MET A 24 -8.88 5.86 12.76
C MET A 24 -8.44 6.55 14.05
N ASN A 25 -7.99 5.78 15.05
CA ASN A 25 -7.94 6.27 16.44
C ASN A 25 -6.51 6.44 16.97
N TYR A 26 -5.51 5.84 16.32
CA TYR A 26 -4.14 5.94 16.82
C TYR A 26 -3.55 7.32 16.56
N ASP A 27 -3.19 8.01 17.64
CA ASP A 27 -2.46 9.27 17.60
C ASP A 27 -0.95 9.02 17.59
N ILE A 28 -0.29 9.50 16.54
CA ILE A 28 1.16 9.37 16.38
C ILE A 28 1.84 10.50 17.16
N THR A 29 2.46 10.15 18.28
CA THR A 29 3.16 11.10 19.15
C THR A 29 4.69 11.06 19.01
N SER A 30 5.22 10.09 18.26
CA SER A 30 6.67 9.90 18.08
C SER A 30 7.27 10.94 17.13
N LYS A 31 8.10 11.85 17.67
CA LYS A 31 8.88 12.80 16.87
C LYS A 31 9.80 12.07 15.88
N VAL A 32 10.48 11.01 16.33
CA VAL A 32 11.39 10.22 15.50
C VAL A 32 10.65 9.60 14.31
N ALA A 33 9.41 9.14 14.50
CA ALA A 33 8.61 8.62 13.40
C ALA A 33 8.32 9.70 12.33
N TYR A 34 7.98 10.94 12.74
CA TYR A 34 7.77 12.03 11.78
C TYR A 34 9.07 12.50 11.11
N ASP A 35 10.17 12.61 11.86
CA ASP A 35 11.47 12.96 11.28
C ASP A 35 11.89 11.91 10.23
N THR A 36 11.73 10.62 10.55
CA THR A 36 12.09 9.52 9.64
C THR A 36 11.13 9.43 8.46
N ALA A 37 9.83 9.64 8.67
CA ALA A 37 8.86 9.72 7.58
C ALA A 37 9.15 10.87 6.62
N HIS A 38 9.64 12.00 7.13
CA HIS A 38 10.08 13.12 6.29
C HIS A 38 11.28 12.73 5.42
N TYR A 39 12.30 12.07 5.98
CA TYR A 39 13.42 11.56 5.17
C TYR A 39 12.95 10.51 4.15
N CYS A 40 12.07 9.58 4.56
CA CYS A 40 11.48 8.59 3.68
C CYS A 40 10.75 9.24 2.50
N LEU A 41 9.97 10.29 2.73
CA LEU A 41 9.29 11.02 1.68
C LEU A 41 10.28 11.58 0.64
N LEU A 42 11.36 12.23 1.10
CA LEU A 42 12.36 12.83 0.22
C LEU A 42 13.10 11.77 -0.60
N ASP A 43 13.55 10.70 0.06
CA ASP A 43 14.24 9.56 -0.55
C ASP A 43 13.37 8.89 -1.62
N THR A 44 12.13 8.56 -1.26
CA THR A 44 11.16 7.89 -2.14
C THR A 44 10.84 8.74 -3.38
N LEU A 45 10.65 10.06 -3.21
CA LEU A 45 10.44 10.97 -4.34
C LEU A 45 11.70 11.08 -5.21
N GLY A 46 12.89 11.11 -4.61
CA GLY A 46 14.16 11.07 -5.34
C GLY A 46 14.28 9.85 -6.25
N CYS A 47 14.02 8.65 -5.71
CA CYS A 47 13.97 7.40 -6.46
C CYS A 47 13.00 7.48 -7.64
N GLY A 48 11.80 8.04 -7.41
CA GLY A 48 10.79 8.20 -8.44
C GLY A 48 11.21 9.15 -9.56
N LEU A 49 11.92 10.23 -9.24
CA LEU A 49 12.45 11.16 -10.24
C LEU A 49 13.57 10.52 -11.07
N GLU A 50 14.48 9.76 -10.46
CA GLU A 50 15.52 9.03 -11.17
C GLU A 50 14.94 7.98 -12.14
N ALA A 51 13.86 7.31 -11.74
CA ALA A 51 13.16 6.33 -12.59
C ALA A 51 12.66 6.93 -13.92
N LEU A 52 12.44 8.26 -14.00
CA LEU A 52 12.03 8.94 -15.23
C LEU A 52 13.14 8.99 -16.29
N GLU A 53 14.38 8.68 -15.95
CA GLU A 53 15.45 8.52 -16.94
C GLU A 53 15.31 7.21 -17.74
N TYR A 54 14.56 6.24 -17.22
CA TYR A 54 14.46 4.90 -17.79
C TYR A 54 13.24 4.76 -18.70
N PRO A 55 13.40 4.58 -20.03
CA PRO A 55 12.28 4.40 -20.96
C PRO A 55 11.37 3.22 -20.60
N ALA A 56 11.96 2.19 -19.97
CA ALA A 56 11.21 1.03 -19.51
C ALA A 56 10.17 1.37 -18.43
N CYS A 57 10.43 2.36 -17.58
CA CYS A 57 9.47 2.91 -16.62
C CYS A 57 8.47 3.81 -17.36
N LYS A 58 8.99 4.84 -18.04
CA LYS A 58 8.18 5.89 -18.69
C LYS A 58 7.10 5.37 -19.62
N LYS A 59 7.35 4.27 -20.35
CA LYS A 59 6.36 3.69 -21.28
C LYS A 59 5.08 3.21 -20.60
N LEU A 60 5.10 3.01 -19.27
CA LEU A 60 3.93 2.60 -18.49
C LEU A 60 3.21 3.80 -17.84
N LEU A 61 3.80 4.99 -17.87
CA LEU A 61 3.24 6.18 -17.25
C LEU A 61 2.24 6.90 -18.18
N GLY A 62 1.49 7.82 -17.59
CA GLY A 62 0.48 8.63 -18.26
C GLY A 62 -0.94 8.09 -18.14
N PRO A 63 -1.89 8.74 -18.82
CA PRO A 63 -3.27 8.29 -18.88
C PRO A 63 -3.39 7.04 -19.75
N ILE A 64 -4.37 6.19 -19.45
CA ILE A 64 -4.69 5.01 -20.27
C ILE A 64 -5.01 5.42 -21.71
N VAL A 65 -5.77 6.51 -21.88
CA VAL A 65 -6.08 7.11 -23.19
C VAL A 65 -5.35 8.47 -23.29
N PRO A 66 -4.38 8.63 -24.19
CA PRO A 66 -3.71 9.90 -24.42
C PRO A 66 -4.70 11.03 -24.72
N GLY A 67 -4.51 12.19 -24.09
CA GLY A 67 -5.40 13.35 -24.23
C GLY A 67 -6.55 13.40 -23.21
N THR A 68 -6.71 12.38 -22.36
CA THR A 68 -7.65 12.43 -21.23
C THR A 68 -7.36 13.66 -20.35
N ALA A 69 -8.40 14.46 -20.11
CA ALA A 69 -8.37 15.58 -19.18
C ALA A 69 -9.16 15.24 -17.92
N VAL A 70 -8.52 15.36 -16.75
CA VAL A 70 -9.16 15.10 -15.45
C VAL A 70 -9.19 16.40 -14.65
N PRO A 71 -10.35 17.07 -14.51
CA PRO A 71 -10.47 18.25 -13.67
C PRO A 71 -9.97 17.97 -12.25
N ASN A 72 -9.11 18.84 -11.72
CA ASN A 72 -8.51 18.68 -10.39
C ASN A 72 -7.79 17.34 -10.17
N GLY A 73 -7.36 16.67 -11.24
CA GLY A 73 -6.66 15.39 -11.16
C GLY A 73 -5.36 15.47 -10.36
N ALA A 74 -4.94 14.33 -9.81
CA ALA A 74 -3.67 14.20 -9.12
C ALA A 74 -2.50 14.34 -10.11
N ARG A 75 -1.46 15.08 -9.72
CA ARG A 75 -0.26 15.27 -10.51
C ARG A 75 0.80 14.23 -10.18
N VAL A 76 1.45 13.72 -11.22
CA VAL A 76 2.58 12.79 -11.08
C VAL A 76 3.88 13.60 -11.05
N PRO A 77 4.69 13.53 -9.97
CA PRO A 77 5.92 14.30 -9.81
C PRO A 77 6.87 14.16 -11.01
N GLY A 78 7.53 15.25 -11.42
CA GLY A 78 8.49 15.23 -12.54
C GLY A 78 7.87 15.06 -13.93
N THR A 79 6.54 15.04 -14.06
CA THR A 79 5.84 14.88 -15.35
C THR A 79 4.79 15.96 -15.59
N GLN A 80 4.22 15.97 -16.80
CA GLN A 80 3.08 16.81 -17.16
C GLN A 80 1.73 16.16 -16.86
N PHE A 81 1.71 14.94 -16.32
CA PHE A 81 0.48 14.17 -16.18
C PHE A 81 -0.37 14.68 -15.02
N GLN A 82 -1.66 14.86 -15.33
CA GLN A 82 -2.73 15.13 -14.39
C GLN A 82 -3.81 14.07 -14.61
N LEU A 83 -3.96 13.16 -13.65
CA LEU A 83 -4.68 11.89 -13.81
C LEU A 83 -5.77 11.74 -12.75
N ASP A 84 -6.67 10.78 -12.92
CA ASP A 84 -7.52 10.34 -11.82
C ASP A 84 -6.65 9.72 -10.71
N PRO A 85 -7.12 9.69 -9.44
CA PRO A 85 -6.29 9.26 -8.31
C PRO A 85 -5.84 7.79 -8.41
N VAL A 86 -6.56 6.92 -9.11
CA VAL A 86 -6.16 5.51 -9.29
C VAL A 86 -4.97 5.43 -10.24
N GLN A 87 -5.08 6.05 -11.42
CA GLN A 87 -3.98 6.04 -12.40
C GLN A 87 -2.76 6.82 -11.90
N ALA A 88 -2.95 7.92 -11.17
CA ALA A 88 -1.86 8.64 -10.52
C ALA A 88 -1.13 7.78 -9.48
N ALA A 89 -1.87 7.02 -8.66
CA ALA A 89 -1.29 6.12 -7.68
C ALA A 89 -0.42 5.04 -8.33
N PHE A 90 -0.88 4.46 -9.46
CA PHE A 90 -0.07 3.53 -10.25
C PHE A 90 1.22 4.19 -10.75
N ASN A 91 1.11 5.39 -11.33
CA ASN A 91 2.25 6.11 -11.89
C ASN A 91 3.30 6.40 -10.82
N ILE A 92 2.89 6.98 -9.69
CA ILE A 92 3.78 7.32 -8.59
C ILE A 92 4.39 6.04 -8.00
N GLY A 93 3.57 5.03 -7.68
CA GLY A 93 4.04 3.77 -7.10
C GLY A 93 4.99 2.99 -8.02
N ALA A 94 4.75 2.98 -9.33
CA ALA A 94 5.66 2.36 -10.30
C ALA A 94 6.99 3.11 -10.41
N MET A 95 6.97 4.45 -10.35
CA MET A 95 8.18 5.27 -10.39
C MET A 95 9.05 5.04 -9.16
N ILE A 96 8.49 5.21 -7.96
CA ILE A 96 9.27 5.19 -6.72
C ILE A 96 9.91 3.83 -6.45
N ARG A 97 9.31 2.74 -6.95
CA ARG A 97 9.81 1.39 -6.78
C ARG A 97 10.73 0.92 -7.91
N TRP A 98 10.77 1.64 -9.04
CA TRP A 98 11.25 1.10 -10.31
C TRP A 98 12.67 0.51 -10.23
N LEU A 99 13.55 1.26 -9.57
CA LEU A 99 15.00 1.02 -9.51
C LEU A 99 15.45 0.18 -8.32
N ASP A 100 14.54 -0.25 -7.44
CA ASP A 100 14.92 -1.00 -6.22
C ASP A 100 15.79 -0.17 -5.24
N PHE A 101 15.59 1.15 -5.23
CA PHE A 101 16.36 2.11 -4.42
C PHE A 101 15.64 2.64 -3.20
N ASN A 102 14.33 2.47 -3.14
CA ASN A 102 13.52 2.98 -2.04
C ASN A 102 13.72 2.16 -0.76
N ASP A 103 13.12 2.63 0.33
CA ASP A 103 13.23 2.03 1.65
C ASP A 103 12.99 0.51 1.69
N THR A 104 13.41 -0.16 2.76
CA THR A 104 13.24 -1.60 2.91
C THR A 104 12.92 -2.00 4.35
N TRP A 105 12.00 -2.95 4.47
CA TRP A 105 11.66 -3.65 5.69
C TRP A 105 11.94 -5.15 5.55
N LEU A 106 12.84 -5.67 6.39
CA LEU A 106 13.25 -7.07 6.39
C LEU A 106 12.70 -7.79 7.63
N ALA A 107 11.73 -8.66 7.43
CA ALA A 107 11.17 -9.51 8.47
C ALA A 107 10.88 -10.93 7.95
N ALA A 108 9.89 -11.64 8.49
CA ALA A 108 9.46 -12.93 7.94
C ALA A 108 9.00 -12.80 6.48
N GLU A 109 8.34 -11.69 6.17
CA GLU A 109 8.16 -11.19 4.81
C GLU A 109 9.05 -9.96 4.55
N TRP A 110 9.52 -9.82 3.31
CA TRP A 110 10.30 -8.67 2.86
C TRP A 110 9.41 -7.71 2.07
N GLY A 111 9.63 -6.41 2.21
CA GLY A 111 8.91 -5.43 1.39
C GLY A 111 9.49 -4.02 1.50
N HIS A 112 8.87 -3.10 0.75
CA HIS A 112 9.24 -1.69 0.68
C HIS A 112 8.03 -0.85 1.07
N PRO A 113 7.86 -0.47 2.35
CA PRO A 113 6.64 0.19 2.78
C PRO A 113 6.45 1.61 2.19
N SER A 114 7.51 2.24 1.70
CA SER A 114 7.42 3.47 0.90
C SER A 114 6.56 3.31 -0.37
N ASP A 115 6.35 2.10 -0.88
CA ASP A 115 5.49 1.83 -2.04
C ASP A 115 4.06 2.36 -1.86
N ASN A 116 3.56 2.41 -0.62
CA ASN A 116 2.24 2.96 -0.28
C ASN A 116 2.12 4.46 -0.55
N LEU A 117 3.24 5.18 -0.72
CA LEU A 117 3.24 6.61 -1.04
C LEU A 117 2.50 6.88 -2.36
N GLY A 118 2.46 5.92 -3.29
CA GLY A 118 1.70 6.06 -4.53
C GLY A 118 0.23 6.41 -4.29
N GLY A 119 -0.49 5.58 -3.53
CA GLY A 119 -1.88 5.82 -3.16
C GLY A 119 -2.07 7.04 -2.26
N ILE A 120 -1.21 7.18 -1.24
CA ILE A 120 -1.30 8.28 -0.26
C ILE A 120 -1.16 9.64 -0.94
N LEU A 121 -0.13 9.82 -1.77
CA LEU A 121 0.17 11.10 -2.40
C LEU A 121 -0.86 11.44 -3.49
N ALA A 122 -1.28 10.45 -4.29
CA ALA A 122 -2.29 10.64 -5.31
C ALA A 122 -3.63 11.10 -4.71
N ILE A 123 -4.07 10.48 -3.62
CA ILE A 123 -5.33 10.83 -2.94
C ILE A 123 -5.19 12.17 -2.22
N ALA A 124 -4.07 12.43 -1.56
CA ALA A 124 -3.84 13.70 -0.89
C ALA A 124 -3.90 14.89 -1.85
N ASP A 125 -3.21 14.79 -2.99
CA ASP A 125 -3.18 15.84 -4.01
C ASP A 125 -4.56 16.03 -4.66
N TRP A 126 -5.22 14.93 -5.05
CA TRP A 126 -6.56 14.98 -5.63
C TRP A 126 -7.60 15.61 -4.69
N LEU A 127 -7.64 15.20 -3.42
CA LEU A 127 -8.55 15.77 -2.42
C LEU A 127 -8.25 17.25 -2.17
N SER A 128 -6.98 17.61 -2.06
CA SER A 128 -6.55 18.99 -1.83
C SER A 128 -6.92 19.92 -2.98
N ARG A 129 -6.73 19.49 -4.23
CA ARG A 129 -7.14 20.25 -5.42
C ARG A 129 -8.64 20.49 -5.46
N ASN A 130 -9.43 19.47 -5.18
CA ASN A 130 -10.89 19.58 -5.13
C ASN A 130 -11.36 20.46 -3.96
N ALA A 131 -10.70 20.38 -2.80
CA ALA A 131 -10.98 21.24 -1.66
C ALA A 131 -10.73 22.72 -2.00
N VAL A 132 -9.57 23.04 -2.58
CA VAL A 132 -9.23 24.41 -3.01
C VAL A 132 -10.21 24.93 -4.05
N ALA A 133 -10.55 24.12 -5.07
CA ALA A 133 -11.56 24.48 -6.06
C ALA A 133 -12.94 24.77 -5.46
N ALA A 134 -13.28 24.12 -4.33
CA ALA A 134 -14.51 24.33 -3.58
C ALA A 134 -14.39 25.38 -2.46
N GLY A 135 -13.29 26.14 -2.38
CA GLY A 135 -13.06 27.15 -1.33
C GLY A 135 -12.84 26.58 0.07
N LYS A 136 -12.44 25.31 0.18
CA LYS A 136 -12.12 24.61 1.44
C LYS A 136 -10.61 24.51 1.64
N ALA A 137 -10.19 24.27 2.88
CA ALA A 137 -8.78 24.04 3.19
C ALA A 137 -8.29 22.72 2.56
N PRO A 138 -7.11 22.70 1.91
CA PRO A 138 -6.49 21.47 1.43
C PRO A 138 -5.95 20.63 2.59
N LEU A 139 -5.56 19.38 2.30
CA LEU A 139 -4.79 18.57 3.23
C LEU A 139 -3.36 19.12 3.35
N THR A 140 -2.69 18.77 4.44
CA THR A 140 -1.32 19.18 4.72
C THR A 140 -0.35 18.01 4.51
N MET A 141 0.94 18.32 4.27
CA MET A 141 1.98 17.29 4.23
C MET A 141 2.12 16.52 5.54
N LYS A 142 1.72 17.10 6.69
CA LYS A 142 1.65 16.36 7.95
C LYS A 142 0.72 15.15 7.83
N GLN A 143 -0.43 15.28 7.17
CA GLN A 143 -1.37 14.18 6.95
C GLN A 143 -0.79 13.13 6.00
N VAL A 144 -0.01 13.54 4.99
CA VAL A 144 0.74 12.60 4.13
C VAL A 144 1.75 11.80 4.96
N LEU A 145 2.55 12.47 5.81
CA LEU A 145 3.52 11.80 6.68
C LEU A 145 2.84 10.86 7.70
N SER A 146 1.71 11.27 8.29
CA SER A 146 0.91 10.41 9.17
C SER A 146 0.39 9.17 8.42
N GLY A 147 -0.08 9.34 7.18
CA GLY A 147 -0.51 8.23 6.32
C GLY A 147 0.65 7.28 6.00
N MET A 148 1.84 7.81 5.71
CA MET A 148 3.04 6.98 5.49
C MET A 148 3.37 6.15 6.73
N ILE A 149 3.39 6.75 7.92
CA ILE A 149 3.67 6.05 9.19
C ILE A 149 2.66 4.91 9.40
N LYS A 150 1.37 5.19 9.22
CA LYS A 150 0.31 4.18 9.39
C LYS A 150 0.44 3.04 8.38
N ALA A 151 0.71 3.35 7.11
CA ALA A 151 0.90 2.32 6.09
C ALA A 151 2.13 1.45 6.37
N HIS A 152 3.24 2.06 6.81
CA HIS A 152 4.44 1.33 7.22
C HIS A 152 4.14 0.37 8.36
N GLU A 153 3.39 0.83 9.37
CA GLU A 153 3.07 0.02 10.52
C GLU A 153 2.19 -1.18 10.18
N ILE A 154 1.14 -0.99 9.36
CA ILE A 154 0.25 -2.09 8.95
C ILE A 154 1.03 -3.15 8.17
N GLN A 155 1.71 -2.73 7.08
CA GLN A 155 2.47 -3.65 6.24
C GLN A 155 3.59 -4.32 7.03
N GLY A 156 4.36 -3.54 7.80
CA GLY A 156 5.54 -4.03 8.49
C GLY A 156 5.22 -4.94 9.67
N CYS A 157 4.17 -4.63 10.46
CA CYS A 157 3.77 -5.49 11.58
C CYS A 157 3.20 -6.82 11.12
N ILE A 158 2.40 -6.85 10.05
CA ILE A 158 1.94 -8.12 9.46
C ILE A 158 3.15 -8.90 8.93
N ALA A 159 4.10 -8.25 8.26
CA ALA A 159 5.31 -8.89 7.74
C ALA A 159 6.25 -9.48 8.82
N LEU A 160 6.09 -9.11 10.10
CA LEU A 160 6.99 -9.56 11.18
C LEU A 160 7.02 -11.09 11.33
N GLU A 161 5.85 -11.72 11.30
CA GLU A 161 5.71 -13.17 11.56
C GLU A 161 4.98 -13.92 10.43
N ASN A 162 4.46 -13.21 9.43
CA ASN A 162 3.63 -13.79 8.37
C ASN A 162 4.36 -13.72 7.02
N ALA A 163 4.86 -14.87 6.55
CA ALA A 163 5.65 -14.99 5.32
C ALA A 163 4.81 -15.47 4.14
N PHE A 164 4.32 -14.53 3.32
CA PHE A 164 3.52 -14.81 2.12
C PHE A 164 4.36 -15.47 1.01
N ASN A 165 5.66 -15.19 0.97
CA ASN A 165 6.61 -15.88 0.11
C ASN A 165 6.62 -17.41 0.33
N ARG A 166 6.32 -17.90 1.55
CA ARG A 166 6.24 -19.35 1.88
C ARG A 166 4.95 -20.02 1.41
N VAL A 167 3.97 -19.23 0.97
CA VAL A 167 2.72 -19.70 0.37
C VAL A 167 2.61 -19.33 -1.12
N GLY A 168 3.67 -18.76 -1.70
CA GLY A 168 3.77 -18.47 -3.14
C GLY A 168 3.19 -17.13 -3.60
N LEU A 169 2.72 -16.30 -2.66
CA LEU A 169 2.11 -15.00 -2.92
C LEU A 169 3.09 -13.85 -2.78
N ASP A 170 2.84 -12.75 -3.49
CA ASP A 170 3.69 -11.56 -3.48
C ASP A 170 3.39 -10.65 -2.29
N HIS A 171 4.45 -10.09 -1.68
CA HIS A 171 4.34 -9.16 -0.55
C HIS A 171 3.50 -7.92 -0.87
N VAL A 172 3.26 -7.62 -2.15
CA VAL A 172 2.48 -6.45 -2.57
C VAL A 172 1.02 -6.52 -2.12
N LEU A 173 0.52 -7.70 -1.72
CA LEU A 173 -0.77 -7.78 -1.02
C LEU A 173 -0.80 -6.93 0.26
N LEU A 174 0.34 -6.81 0.96
CA LEU A 174 0.44 -5.96 2.14
C LEU A 174 0.44 -4.47 1.77
N VAL A 175 0.98 -4.12 0.61
CA VAL A 175 0.86 -2.76 0.04
C VAL A 175 -0.60 -2.46 -0.27
N ASN A 176 -1.34 -3.41 -0.87
CA ASN A 176 -2.76 -3.25 -1.14
C ASN A 176 -3.56 -3.03 0.16
N VAL A 177 -3.37 -3.89 1.17
CA VAL A 177 -4.07 -3.80 2.46
C VAL A 177 -3.74 -2.50 3.20
N ALA A 178 -2.46 -2.16 3.34
CA ALA A 178 -2.03 -0.96 4.06
C ALA A 178 -2.48 0.33 3.36
N SER A 179 -2.30 0.40 2.03
CA SER A 179 -2.79 1.53 1.22
C SER A 179 -4.31 1.65 1.32
N THR A 180 -5.07 0.54 1.30
CA THR A 180 -6.54 0.59 1.32
C THR A 180 -7.05 1.20 2.62
N ALA A 181 -6.52 0.76 3.76
CA ALA A 181 -6.90 1.27 5.06
C ALA A 181 -6.59 2.78 5.20
N VAL A 182 -5.38 3.19 4.85
CA VAL A 182 -4.95 4.59 4.97
C VAL A 182 -5.67 5.50 3.99
N VAL A 183 -5.83 5.09 2.73
CA VAL A 183 -6.54 5.87 1.72
C VAL A 183 -8.02 6.02 2.07
N ALA A 184 -8.67 4.95 2.58
CA ALA A 184 -10.04 5.02 3.04
C ALA A 184 -10.22 6.02 4.19
N GLU A 185 -9.30 6.05 5.15
CA GLU A 185 -9.31 7.05 6.22
C GLU A 185 -9.13 8.48 5.67
N MET A 186 -8.16 8.69 4.77
CA MET A 186 -7.92 10.00 4.14
C MET A 186 -9.11 10.49 3.29
N LEU A 187 -9.89 9.57 2.71
CA LEU A 187 -11.12 9.87 1.98
C LEU A 187 -12.27 10.31 2.90
N GLY A 188 -12.09 10.23 4.22
CA GLY A 188 -13.09 10.57 5.22
C GLY A 188 -14.19 9.51 5.36
N LEU A 189 -13.87 8.25 5.07
CA LEU A 189 -14.85 7.16 5.18
C LEU A 189 -15.19 6.86 6.64
N THR A 190 -16.41 6.38 6.85
CA THR A 190 -16.87 5.89 8.16
C THR A 190 -16.16 4.59 8.53
N ARG A 191 -16.19 4.22 9.82
CA ARG A 191 -15.58 2.97 10.29
C ARG A 191 -16.06 1.74 9.51
N ASP A 192 -17.35 1.65 9.24
CA ASP A 192 -17.95 0.52 8.50
C ASP A 192 -17.49 0.48 7.03
N GLU A 193 -17.36 1.64 6.39
CA GLU A 193 -16.82 1.72 5.02
C GLU A 193 -15.33 1.34 4.97
N ILE A 194 -14.53 1.71 5.97
CA ILE A 194 -13.13 1.29 6.06
C ILE A 194 -13.03 -0.22 6.30
N LEU A 195 -13.86 -0.80 7.18
CA LEU A 195 -13.96 -2.25 7.38
C LEU A 195 -14.31 -2.96 6.06
N ASN A 196 -15.28 -2.43 5.32
CA ASN A 196 -15.65 -2.95 4.00
C ASN A 196 -14.45 -2.88 3.04
N ALA A 197 -13.77 -1.73 2.95
CA ALA A 197 -12.61 -1.54 2.08
C ALA A 197 -11.47 -2.53 2.40
N VAL A 198 -11.10 -2.69 3.67
CA VAL A 198 -10.02 -3.60 4.07
C VAL A 198 -10.41 -5.06 3.80
N SER A 199 -11.68 -5.44 4.02
CA SER A 199 -12.15 -6.77 3.64
C SER A 199 -12.10 -7.02 2.13
N LEU A 200 -12.41 -6.00 1.32
CA LEU A 200 -12.29 -6.05 -0.14
C LEU A 200 -10.84 -6.31 -0.57
N ALA A 201 -9.87 -5.72 0.11
CA ALA A 201 -8.45 -5.94 -0.18
C ALA A 201 -8.01 -7.39 0.11
N TRP A 202 -8.58 -8.03 1.13
CA TRP A 202 -8.28 -9.43 1.48
C TRP A 202 -8.96 -10.45 0.57
N VAL A 203 -10.19 -10.18 0.11
CA VAL A 203 -10.87 -11.05 -0.88
C VAL A 203 -10.41 -10.80 -2.32
N ASP A 204 -9.58 -9.78 -2.55
CA ASP A 204 -9.03 -9.48 -3.87
C ASP A 204 -8.05 -10.57 -4.34
N GLY A 205 -7.87 -10.66 -5.66
CA GLY A 205 -6.91 -11.62 -6.23
C GLY A 205 -5.46 -11.23 -5.90
N GLN A 206 -4.75 -12.08 -5.16
CA GLN A 206 -3.36 -11.82 -4.78
C GLN A 206 -2.39 -12.32 -5.85
N SER A 207 -1.47 -11.46 -6.28
CA SER A 207 -0.51 -11.80 -7.33
C SER A 207 0.50 -12.85 -6.86
N LEU A 208 0.85 -13.77 -7.76
CA LEU A 208 1.99 -14.68 -7.60
C LEU A 208 3.32 -13.92 -7.61
N ARG A 209 4.40 -14.55 -7.13
CA ARG A 209 5.78 -14.00 -7.19
C ARG A 209 6.62 -14.45 -8.37
N THR A 210 6.07 -15.13 -9.36
CA THR A 210 6.84 -15.75 -10.46
C THR A 210 7.81 -14.77 -11.13
N TYR A 211 7.42 -13.50 -11.30
CA TYR A 211 8.24 -12.44 -11.90
C TYR A 211 9.44 -11.97 -11.05
N ARG A 212 9.61 -12.49 -9.83
CA ARG A 212 10.75 -12.21 -8.95
C ARG A 212 11.79 -13.33 -8.95
N HIS A 213 11.49 -14.48 -9.55
CA HIS A 213 12.34 -15.66 -9.48
C HIS A 213 12.78 -16.14 -10.87
N ALA A 214 14.03 -16.60 -10.96
CA ALA A 214 14.54 -17.22 -12.17
C ALA A 214 13.75 -18.51 -12.51
N PRO A 215 13.57 -18.83 -13.80
CA PRO A 215 14.05 -18.11 -14.99
C PRO A 215 13.11 -16.99 -15.47
N ASN A 216 12.08 -16.65 -14.70
CA ASN A 216 11.00 -15.73 -15.11
C ASN A 216 11.15 -14.30 -14.56
N THR A 217 12.30 -13.98 -13.95
CA THR A 217 12.56 -12.66 -13.39
C THR A 217 12.36 -11.59 -14.46
N GLY A 218 11.48 -10.63 -14.19
CA GLY A 218 11.08 -9.63 -15.18
C GLY A 218 10.62 -8.31 -14.56
N THR A 219 10.30 -7.35 -15.42
CA THR A 219 10.02 -5.96 -15.01
C THR A 219 8.77 -5.79 -14.16
N ARG A 220 7.87 -6.79 -14.10
CA ARG A 220 6.73 -6.76 -13.16
C ARG A 220 7.16 -6.60 -11.71
N LYS A 221 8.36 -7.08 -11.33
CA LYS A 221 8.90 -6.85 -9.98
C LYS A 221 9.02 -5.37 -9.61
N SER A 222 9.17 -4.48 -10.61
CA SER A 222 9.39 -3.05 -10.47
C SER A 222 8.11 -2.22 -10.45
N TRP A 223 6.97 -2.77 -10.90
CA TRP A 223 5.68 -2.05 -10.91
C TRP A 223 4.54 -2.76 -10.19
N ALA A 224 4.74 -3.99 -9.70
CA ALA A 224 3.73 -4.75 -8.95
C ALA A 224 3.24 -4.00 -7.69
N ALA A 225 4.12 -3.25 -7.01
CA ALA A 225 3.71 -2.47 -5.86
C ALA A 225 2.91 -1.21 -6.24
N GLY A 226 3.26 -0.57 -7.37
CA GLY A 226 2.47 0.51 -7.96
C GLY A 226 1.07 0.06 -8.37
N ASP A 227 0.94 -1.15 -8.92
CA ASP A 227 -0.34 -1.79 -9.23
C ASP A 227 -1.15 -2.07 -7.94
N ALA A 228 -0.51 -2.60 -6.90
CA ALA A 228 -1.17 -2.88 -5.62
C ALA A 228 -1.67 -1.62 -4.89
N THR A 229 -0.88 -0.55 -4.82
CA THR A 229 -1.33 0.71 -4.20
C THR A 229 -2.39 1.43 -5.04
N SER A 230 -2.34 1.29 -6.38
CA SER A 230 -3.42 1.74 -7.27
C SER A 230 -4.72 0.99 -7.04
N ARG A 231 -4.63 -0.34 -6.92
CA ARG A 231 -5.76 -1.20 -6.59
C ARG A 231 -6.41 -0.79 -5.28
N ALA A 232 -5.61 -0.50 -4.26
CA ALA A 232 -6.09 -0.02 -2.97
C ALA A 232 -6.90 1.28 -3.08
N VAL A 233 -6.43 2.26 -3.87
CA VAL A 233 -7.19 3.49 -4.12
C VAL A 233 -8.54 3.19 -4.75
N ARG A 234 -8.58 2.26 -5.71
CA ARG A 234 -9.82 1.84 -6.36
C ARG A 234 -10.78 1.16 -5.38
N LEU A 235 -10.29 0.27 -4.50
CA LEU A 235 -11.11 -0.43 -3.50
C LEU A 235 -11.69 0.56 -2.48
N ALA A 236 -10.89 1.50 -2.00
CA ALA A 236 -11.36 2.55 -1.10
C ALA A 236 -12.43 3.45 -1.76
N LEU A 237 -12.26 3.78 -3.06
CA LEU A 237 -13.28 4.52 -3.82
C LEU A 237 -14.56 3.71 -4.07
N MET A 238 -14.49 2.39 -4.18
CA MET A 238 -15.69 1.53 -4.23
C MET A 238 -16.40 1.50 -2.87
N ALA A 239 -15.66 1.33 -1.77
CA ALA A 239 -16.25 1.40 -0.44
C ALA A 239 -16.93 2.76 -0.18
N LYS A 240 -16.34 3.85 -0.68
CA LYS A 240 -16.93 5.20 -0.64
C LYS A 240 -18.30 5.32 -1.31
N THR A 241 -18.63 4.44 -2.25
CA THR A 241 -19.97 4.43 -2.89
C THR A 241 -21.00 3.62 -2.09
N GLY A 242 -20.63 3.08 -0.92
CA GLY A 242 -21.47 2.22 -0.10
C GLY A 242 -21.38 0.73 -0.45
N GLU A 243 -20.30 0.29 -1.10
CA GLU A 243 -20.09 -1.13 -1.42
C GLU A 243 -19.96 -1.97 -0.15
N MET A 244 -20.51 -3.19 -0.18
CA MET A 244 -20.55 -4.07 0.99
C MET A 244 -19.20 -4.74 1.27
N GLY A 245 -18.92 -4.98 2.55
CA GLY A 245 -17.77 -5.74 3.01
C GLY A 245 -18.05 -7.22 3.29
N TYR A 246 -16.96 -7.97 3.46
CA TYR A 246 -16.93 -9.40 3.73
C TYR A 246 -16.35 -9.65 5.13
N PRO A 247 -17.19 -9.79 6.17
CA PRO A 247 -16.70 -9.75 7.54
C PRO A 247 -15.68 -10.86 7.87
N SER A 248 -15.93 -12.08 7.40
CA SER A 248 -15.04 -13.23 7.56
C SER A 248 -14.10 -13.46 6.37
N ALA A 249 -13.63 -12.39 5.72
CA ALA A 249 -12.74 -12.46 4.56
C ALA A 249 -11.48 -13.32 4.80
N LEU A 250 -10.99 -13.37 6.03
CA LEU A 250 -9.85 -14.18 6.45
C LEU A 250 -10.29 -15.56 6.94
N THR A 251 -11.26 -15.61 7.87
CA THR A 251 -11.58 -16.80 8.66
C THR A 251 -12.69 -17.69 8.07
N ALA A 252 -13.35 -17.29 6.99
CA ALA A 252 -14.43 -18.07 6.39
C ALA A 252 -13.93 -19.48 6.05
N LYS A 253 -14.63 -20.50 6.58
CA LYS A 253 -14.28 -21.89 6.31
C LYS A 253 -14.33 -22.17 4.81
N THR A 254 -13.31 -22.86 4.29
CA THR A 254 -13.14 -23.23 2.88
C THR A 254 -12.85 -22.09 1.92
N TRP A 255 -13.40 -20.89 2.14
CA TRP A 255 -13.38 -19.78 1.17
C TRP A 255 -12.60 -18.55 1.64
N GLY A 256 -12.26 -18.48 2.93
CA GLY A 256 -11.51 -17.39 3.53
C GLY A 256 -10.03 -17.44 3.15
N PHE A 257 -9.36 -16.29 3.24
CA PHE A 257 -7.96 -16.14 2.87
C PHE A 257 -7.06 -17.16 3.58
N TYR A 258 -7.33 -17.45 4.86
CA TYR A 258 -6.53 -18.41 5.62
C TYR A 258 -6.54 -19.81 5.01
N ASP A 259 -7.72 -20.36 4.76
CA ASP A 259 -7.87 -21.70 4.17
C ASP A 259 -7.38 -21.74 2.72
N VAL A 260 -7.74 -20.75 1.91
CA VAL A 260 -7.49 -20.76 0.44
C VAL A 260 -6.03 -20.45 0.10
N SER A 261 -5.46 -19.46 0.78
CA SER A 261 -4.22 -18.80 0.34
C SER A 261 -3.12 -18.77 1.41
N PHE A 262 -3.42 -19.16 2.64
CA PHE A 262 -2.46 -19.16 3.76
C PHE A 262 -2.28 -20.55 4.41
N LYS A 263 -2.63 -21.62 3.68
CA LYS A 263 -2.46 -23.03 4.10
C LYS A 263 -3.22 -23.39 5.40
N GLY A 264 -4.32 -22.70 5.69
CA GLY A 264 -5.12 -22.89 6.90
C GLY A 264 -4.47 -22.35 8.19
N GLU A 265 -3.34 -21.65 8.09
CA GLU A 265 -2.73 -20.95 9.22
C GLU A 265 -3.43 -19.60 9.45
N THR A 266 -3.26 -19.03 10.64
CA THR A 266 -3.74 -17.68 10.99
C THR A 266 -2.58 -16.71 11.10
N PHE A 267 -2.85 -15.41 10.96
CA PHE A 267 -1.82 -14.41 11.18
C PHE A 267 -1.34 -14.38 12.63
N ARG A 268 -0.05 -14.14 12.81
CA ARG A 268 0.61 -13.97 14.11
C ARG A 268 1.20 -12.57 14.21
N PHE A 269 1.15 -12.01 15.42
CA PHE A 269 1.59 -10.65 15.70
C PHE A 269 2.39 -10.65 17.00
N GLN A 270 3.68 -10.32 16.90
CA GLN A 270 4.51 -10.10 18.09
C GLN A 270 4.27 -8.76 18.78
N ARG A 271 3.44 -7.88 18.20
CA ARG A 271 3.16 -6.54 18.71
C ARG A 271 1.88 -5.93 18.15
N PRO A 272 1.24 -4.98 18.86
CA PRO A 272 0.20 -4.13 18.30
C PRO A 272 0.78 -3.09 17.33
N TYR A 273 -0.08 -2.46 16.53
CA TYR A 273 0.27 -1.34 15.68
C TYR A 273 0.61 -0.09 16.51
N GLY A 274 1.69 0.61 16.17
CA GLY A 274 2.08 1.91 16.71
C GLY A 274 2.82 2.75 15.67
N SER A 275 4.11 2.96 15.84
CA SER A 275 4.98 3.62 14.86
C SER A 275 6.37 2.97 14.77
N TYR A 276 6.46 1.69 15.13
CA TYR A 276 7.71 0.96 15.22
C TYR A 276 8.41 0.82 13.86
N VAL A 277 7.65 0.50 12.82
CA VAL A 277 8.21 0.19 11.49
C VAL A 277 8.87 1.42 10.91
N MET A 278 8.19 2.58 10.93
CA MET A 278 8.77 3.83 10.45
C MET A 278 10.06 4.21 11.21
N VAL A 279 10.11 3.95 12.52
CA VAL A 279 11.31 4.27 13.33
C VAL A 279 12.51 3.37 12.97
N HIS A 280 12.28 2.18 12.43
CA HIS A 280 13.34 1.18 12.19
C HIS A 280 13.51 0.81 10.72
N VAL A 281 12.82 1.51 9.81
CA VAL A 281 12.93 1.26 8.37
C VAL A 281 14.34 1.61 7.88
N ARG A 282 14.82 0.88 6.87
CA ARG A 282 16.17 1.05 6.33
C ARG A 282 16.11 1.77 5.00
N PHE A 283 16.98 2.75 4.79
CA PHE A 283 17.17 3.41 3.50
C PHE A 283 18.32 2.76 2.72
N ILE A 284 18.14 2.62 1.41
CA ILE A 284 19.15 2.10 0.49
C ILE A 284 19.94 3.30 -0.07
N CYS A 285 20.95 3.77 0.66
CA CYS A 285 21.66 5.01 0.28
C CYS A 285 22.87 4.78 -0.65
N SER A 286 23.38 3.56 -0.82
CA SER A 286 24.71 3.35 -1.40
C SER A 286 24.72 3.00 -2.90
N PHE A 287 23.88 2.07 -3.36
CA PHE A 287 23.81 1.65 -4.79
C PHE A 287 22.55 0.78 -5.07
N PRO A 288 22.05 0.74 -6.33
CA PRO A 288 20.75 0.16 -6.67
C PRO A 288 20.89 -1.34 -6.80
N ALA A 289 20.70 -2.03 -5.69
CA ALA A 289 20.82 -3.47 -5.67
C ALA A 289 19.80 -4.07 -4.70
N GLU A 290 19.56 -5.36 -4.88
CA GLU A 290 18.77 -6.15 -3.96
C GLU A 290 19.44 -6.11 -2.57
N VAL A 291 18.67 -5.85 -1.52
CA VAL A 291 19.18 -5.52 -0.17
C VAL A 291 20.14 -6.56 0.43
N HIS A 292 20.04 -7.85 0.08
CA HIS A 292 20.96 -8.88 0.56
C HIS A 292 22.36 -8.76 -0.05
N SER A 293 22.49 -8.03 -1.16
CA SER A 293 23.77 -7.81 -1.85
C SER A 293 24.52 -6.56 -1.38
N HIS A 294 23.96 -5.76 -0.46
CA HIS A 294 24.54 -4.46 -0.08
C HIS A 294 25.83 -4.56 0.71
N SER A 295 25.95 -5.49 1.66
CA SER A 295 27.22 -5.67 2.37
C SER A 295 28.34 -6.12 1.42
N ALA A 296 27.99 -6.91 0.39
CA ALA A 296 28.93 -7.34 -0.63
C ALA A 296 29.31 -6.20 -1.59
N GLY A 297 28.35 -5.38 -2.04
CA GLY A 297 28.61 -4.25 -2.93
C GLY A 297 29.40 -3.11 -2.26
N ALA A 298 29.24 -2.91 -0.94
CA ALA A 298 29.97 -1.87 -0.21
C ALA A 298 31.42 -2.27 0.10
N ALA A 299 31.74 -3.57 0.03
CA ALA A 299 33.06 -4.12 0.24
C ALA A 299 33.88 -4.28 -1.06
N ALA A 300 33.25 -4.08 -2.22
CA ALA A 300 33.86 -4.16 -3.55
C ALA A 300 34.32 -2.79 -4.04
#